data_AF-A0A960B3R3-F1
#
_entry.id   AF-A0A960B3R3-F1
#
_cell.length_a   1.000
_cell.length_b   1.000
_cell.length_c   1.000
_cell.angle_alpha   90.00
_cell.angle_beta   90.00
_cell.angle_gamma   90.00
#
_symmetry.space_group_name_H-M   'P 1'
#
loop_
_entity.id
_entity.type
_entity.pdbx_description
1 polymer ?
#
loop_
_entity_poly.entity_id
_entity_poly.type
_entity_poly.pdbx_seq_one_letter_code
_entity_poly.pdbx_strand_id
1 'polypeptide(L)'
;MNIRTSRLAALLAAPLLLLASCGSQTADGPGAGGAADAPSGPYLSTAVTVDGQDHPLVDGKPIRLVVDNGQLALSAGCNQMGGPATWSGGTVDLGAMAMTEMGCAEPLMA
;
A
#
# COMPACT_ATOMS: atom_id res chain seq x y z
N MET A 1 27.68 -69.18 36.36
CA MET A 1 28.19 -69.10 34.97
C MET A 1 27.96 -67.67 34.50
N ASN A 2 29.03 -66.89 34.34
CA ASN A 2 29.05 -65.44 34.16
C ASN A 2 28.67 -65.00 32.74
N ILE A 3 27.89 -63.91 32.59
CA ILE A 3 27.84 -63.07 31.37
C ILE A 3 27.71 -61.60 31.85
N ARG A 4 28.85 -60.92 32.07
CA ARG A 4 29.49 -59.89 31.21
C ARG A 4 28.73 -58.55 31.13
N THR A 5 29.28 -57.61 31.88
CA THR A 5 29.11 -56.15 31.89
C THR A 5 29.18 -55.50 30.50
N SER A 6 28.37 -54.46 30.27
CA SER A 6 28.74 -53.37 29.35
C SER A 6 28.28 -52.02 29.91
N ARG A 7 29.24 -51.10 30.02
CA ARG A 7 29.07 -49.76 30.60
C ARG A 7 28.37 -48.86 29.59
N LEU A 8 27.15 -48.39 29.87
CA LEU A 8 26.57 -47.27 29.14
C LEU A 8 27.13 -45.97 29.72
N ALA A 9 28.02 -45.35 28.95
CA ALA A 9 28.46 -43.98 29.14
C ALA A 9 27.52 -43.02 28.39
N ALA A 10 27.35 -41.84 28.99
CA ALA A 10 26.94 -40.58 28.42
C ALA A 10 25.46 -40.42 27.98
N LEU A 11 24.81 -39.38 28.51
CA LEU A 11 24.34 -38.27 27.69
C LEU A 11 24.06 -37.05 28.59
N LEU A 12 24.77 -35.97 28.27
CA LEU A 12 24.73 -34.66 28.93
C LEU A 12 23.40 -33.94 28.67
N ALA A 13 23.00 -33.14 29.66
CA ALA A 13 21.94 -32.14 29.59
C ALA A 13 22.34 -30.93 28.73
N ALA A 14 21.42 -30.44 27.90
CA ALA A 14 21.28 -29.04 27.49
C ALA A 14 19.92 -28.80 26.81
N PRO A 15 19.00 -27.99 27.37
CA PRO A 15 17.85 -27.51 26.62
C PRO A 15 18.25 -26.26 25.82
N LEU A 16 18.39 -26.40 24.49
CA LEU A 16 18.52 -25.26 23.58
C LEU A 16 17.14 -24.63 23.36
N LEU A 17 16.94 -23.43 23.90
CA LEU A 17 15.86 -22.52 23.54
C LEU A 17 15.95 -22.17 22.05
N LEU A 18 15.02 -22.67 21.24
CA LEU A 18 14.79 -22.21 19.87
C LEU A 18 13.59 -21.25 19.87
N LEU A 19 13.83 -19.95 20.06
CA LEU A 19 12.94 -18.93 19.51
C LEU A 19 13.40 -18.66 18.06
N ALA A 20 12.87 -19.41 17.11
CA ALA A 20 12.98 -19.08 15.69
C ALA A 20 11.69 -18.37 15.25
N SER A 21 11.82 -17.05 15.13
CA SER A 21 10.85 -16.10 14.58
C SER A 21 10.25 -16.57 13.24
N CYS A 22 8.92 -16.59 13.14
CA CYS A 22 8.24 -16.64 11.84
C CYS A 22 8.17 -15.21 11.30
N GLY A 23 9.24 -14.77 10.63
CA GLY A 23 9.25 -13.55 9.83
C GLY A 23 8.83 -13.88 8.40
N SER A 24 7.64 -13.44 8.00
CA SER A 24 7.21 -13.49 6.60
C SER A 24 8.09 -12.55 5.78
N GLN A 25 8.99 -13.12 4.97
CA GLN A 25 9.85 -12.39 4.06
C GLN A 25 8.97 -11.73 2.99
N THR A 26 8.79 -10.42 3.03
CA THR A 26 8.33 -9.67 1.85
C THR A 26 9.56 -9.44 0.98
N ALA A 27 9.49 -9.89 -0.27
CA ALA A 27 10.62 -9.94 -1.18
C ALA A 27 11.18 -8.53 -1.52
N ASP A 28 12.45 -8.29 -1.21
CA ASP A 28 13.24 -7.22 -1.83
C ASP A 28 13.73 -7.70 -3.20
N GLY A 29 12.91 -7.50 -4.22
CA GLY A 29 13.31 -7.52 -5.62
C GLY A 29 12.60 -6.37 -6.35
N PRO A 30 13.10 -5.89 -7.50
CA PRO A 30 12.34 -4.98 -8.34
C PRO A 30 11.18 -5.78 -8.95
N GLY A 31 10.12 -5.96 -8.17
CA GLY A 31 8.89 -6.58 -8.60
C GLY A 31 8.28 -5.68 -9.66
N ALA A 32 8.18 -6.19 -10.89
CA ALA A 32 7.23 -5.66 -11.85
C ALA A 32 5.85 -5.81 -11.22
N GLY A 33 5.39 -4.77 -10.52
CA GLY A 33 4.09 -4.73 -9.88
C GLY A 33 3.03 -4.95 -10.95
N GLY A 34 2.42 -6.12 -10.93
CA GLY A 34 1.30 -6.42 -11.81
C GLY A 34 0.04 -5.75 -11.27
N ALA A 35 -1.05 -5.78 -12.04
CA ALA A 35 -2.36 -5.31 -11.58
C ALA A 35 -2.82 -5.93 -10.25
N ALA A 36 -2.22 -7.04 -9.81
CA ALA A 36 -2.46 -7.70 -8.53
C ALA A 36 -1.94 -6.91 -7.31
N ASP A 37 -0.99 -6.00 -7.49
CA ASP A 37 -0.41 -5.16 -6.43
C ASP A 37 -1.01 -3.74 -6.40
N ALA A 38 -1.93 -3.44 -7.33
CA ALA A 38 -2.55 -2.12 -7.40
C ALA A 38 -3.47 -1.90 -6.18
N PRO A 39 -3.44 -0.71 -5.57
CA PRO A 39 -4.40 -0.35 -4.54
C PRO A 39 -5.83 -0.45 -5.09
N SER A 40 -6.78 -0.83 -4.25
CA SER A 40 -8.20 -0.90 -4.61
C SER A 40 -9.06 -0.30 -3.51
N GLY A 41 -10.06 0.47 -3.88
CA GLY A 41 -11.04 1.04 -2.96
C GLY A 41 -10.99 2.57 -2.86
N PRO A 42 -11.72 3.14 -1.88
CA PRO A 42 -11.83 4.57 -1.68
C PRO A 42 -10.72 5.13 -0.80
N TYR A 43 -10.25 6.32 -1.17
CA TYR A 43 -9.24 7.10 -0.47
C TYR A 43 -9.71 8.55 -0.29
N LEU A 44 -9.28 9.18 0.79
CA LEU A 44 -9.50 10.60 1.07
C LEU A 44 -8.15 11.28 1.28
N SER A 45 -8.00 12.49 0.75
CA SER A 45 -6.81 13.32 1.02
C SER A 45 -6.74 13.67 2.51
N THR A 46 -5.56 13.54 3.08
CA THR A 46 -5.25 13.99 4.45
C THR A 46 -4.42 15.27 4.48
N ALA A 47 -3.66 15.52 3.41
CA ALA A 47 -2.91 16.74 3.17
C ALA A 47 -2.81 16.98 1.66
N VAL A 48 -2.69 18.24 1.25
CA VAL A 48 -2.42 18.63 -0.13
C VAL A 48 -1.29 19.65 -0.11
N THR A 49 -0.36 19.51 -1.06
CA THR A 49 0.74 20.46 -1.25
C THR A 49 0.81 20.90 -2.70
N VAL A 50 1.24 22.14 -2.93
CA VAL A 50 1.53 22.72 -4.25
C VAL A 50 2.93 23.33 -4.17
N ASP A 51 3.84 22.90 -5.04
CA ASP A 51 5.25 23.29 -5.02
C ASP A 51 5.92 23.10 -3.64
N GLY A 52 5.53 22.03 -2.95
CA GLY A 52 6.02 21.68 -1.61
C GLY A 52 5.49 22.55 -0.47
N GLN A 53 4.56 23.48 -0.75
CA GLN A 53 3.87 24.28 0.26
C GLN A 53 2.50 23.68 0.56
N ASP A 54 2.07 23.78 1.82
CA ASP A 54 0.74 23.32 2.23
C ASP A 54 -0.35 24.09 1.48
N HIS A 55 -1.31 23.36 0.91
CA HIS A 55 -2.51 23.88 0.28
C HIS A 55 -3.73 23.38 1.04
N PRO A 56 -4.27 24.19 1.98
CA PRO A 56 -5.41 23.79 2.78
C PRO A 56 -6.66 23.68 1.91
N LEU A 57 -7.36 22.55 2.04
CA LEU A 57 -8.67 22.35 1.42
C LEU A 57 -9.78 22.96 2.28
N VAL A 58 -10.94 23.19 1.66
CA VAL A 58 -12.14 23.59 2.40
C VAL A 58 -12.53 22.52 3.42
N ASP A 59 -12.87 22.97 4.63
CA ASP A 59 -13.27 22.09 5.73
C ASP A 59 -14.39 21.10 5.34
N GLY A 60 -14.14 19.82 5.62
CA GLY A 60 -15.07 18.74 5.30
C GLY A 60 -15.29 18.52 3.79
N LYS A 61 -14.36 18.98 2.95
CA LYS A 61 -14.35 18.78 1.49
C LYS A 61 -12.99 18.23 1.03
N PRO A 62 -12.58 17.03 1.52
CA PRO A 62 -11.36 16.39 1.04
C PRO A 62 -11.49 16.03 -0.45
N ILE A 63 -10.36 15.90 -1.11
CA ILE A 63 -10.29 15.22 -2.40
C ILE A 63 -10.60 13.74 -2.16
N ARG A 64 -11.51 13.18 -2.95
CA ARG A 64 -11.87 11.75 -2.93
C ARG A 64 -11.29 11.06 -4.15
N LEU A 65 -10.61 9.94 -3.94
CA LEU A 65 -10.07 9.10 -5.00
C LEU A 65 -10.62 7.68 -4.84
N VAL A 66 -10.95 7.03 -5.95
CA VAL A 66 -11.38 5.63 -5.98
C VAL A 66 -10.54 4.92 -7.03
N VAL A 67 -9.94 3.81 -6.62
CA VAL A 67 -9.27 2.90 -7.56
C VAL A 67 -10.09 1.62 -7.67
N ASP A 68 -10.39 1.23 -8.89
CA ASP A 68 -11.08 -0.02 -9.17
C ASP A 68 -10.65 -0.59 -10.53
N ASN A 69 -10.18 -1.84 -10.55
CA ASN A 69 -9.91 -2.59 -11.78
C ASN A 69 -9.11 -1.82 -12.87
N GLY A 70 -8.01 -1.17 -12.50
CA GLY A 70 -7.18 -0.41 -13.44
C GLY A 70 -7.78 0.94 -13.86
N GLN A 71 -8.82 1.39 -13.17
CA GLN A 71 -9.44 2.70 -13.36
C GLN A 71 -9.23 3.56 -12.12
N LEU A 72 -9.07 4.86 -12.34
CA LEU A 72 -9.01 5.88 -11.30
C LEU A 72 -10.17 6.86 -11.51
N ALA A 73 -10.91 7.14 -10.43
CA ALA A 73 -11.89 8.20 -10.36
C ALA A 73 -11.53 9.15 -9.22
N LEU A 74 -11.67 10.46 -9.46
CA LEU A 74 -11.23 11.53 -8.57
C LEU A 74 -12.32 12.60 -8.51
N SER A 75 -12.56 13.12 -7.32
CA SER A 75 -13.45 14.26 -7.07
C SER A 75 -12.68 15.34 -6.32
N ALA A 76 -12.57 16.52 -6.93
CA ALA A 76 -11.95 17.70 -6.34
C ALA A 76 -12.88 18.90 -6.52
N GLY A 77 -13.33 19.49 -5.41
CA GLY A 77 -14.42 20.46 -5.42
C GLY A 77 -15.70 19.84 -5.98
N CYS A 78 -16.27 20.47 -7.00
CA CYS A 78 -17.43 19.96 -7.73
C CYS A 78 -17.03 19.11 -8.95
N ASN A 79 -15.77 19.14 -9.37
CA ASN A 79 -15.33 18.50 -10.61
C ASN A 79 -14.94 17.04 -10.41
N GLN A 80 -15.34 16.24 -11.38
CA GLN A 80 -15.03 14.81 -11.45
C GLN A 80 -13.99 14.57 -12.54
N MET A 81 -13.02 13.72 -12.25
CA MET A 81 -11.97 13.31 -13.18
C MET A 81 -11.85 11.79 -13.17
N GLY A 82 -11.46 11.19 -14.28
CA GLY A 82 -11.17 9.76 -14.29
C GLY A 82 -10.66 9.22 -15.60
N GLY A 83 -10.12 8.01 -15.54
CA GLY A 83 -9.54 7.30 -16.67
C GLY A 83 -8.77 6.05 -16.26
N PRO A 84 -8.14 5.38 -17.23
CA PRO A 84 -7.28 4.23 -16.96
C PRO A 84 -6.05 4.64 -16.15
N ALA A 85 -5.58 3.75 -15.27
CA ALA A 85 -4.38 3.94 -14.48
C ALA A 85 -3.65 2.60 -14.27
N THR A 86 -2.32 2.65 -14.26
CA THR A 86 -1.45 1.50 -14.01
C THR A 86 -0.47 1.81 -12.90
N TRP A 87 -0.30 0.89 -11.95
CA TRP A 87 0.63 1.03 -10.82
C TRP A 87 1.86 0.17 -11.06
N SER A 88 3.05 0.75 -10.93
CA SER A 88 4.31 0.02 -11.06
C SER A 88 5.42 0.73 -10.30
N GLY A 89 6.29 0.00 -9.61
CA GLY A 89 7.49 0.59 -8.99
C GLY A 89 7.22 1.73 -8.00
N GLY A 90 6.05 1.75 -7.35
CA GLY A 90 5.63 2.82 -6.44
C GLY A 90 5.12 4.09 -7.14
N THR A 91 4.98 4.08 -8.47
CA THR A 91 4.37 5.16 -9.26
C THR A 91 3.00 4.75 -9.80
N VAL A 92 2.22 5.76 -10.18
CA VAL A 92 0.97 5.58 -10.92
C VAL A 92 1.10 6.30 -12.26
N ASP A 93 0.90 5.56 -13.34
CA ASP A 93 0.85 6.09 -14.69
C ASP A 93 -0.62 6.25 -15.10
N LEU A 94 -1.00 7.47 -15.48
CA LEU A 94 -2.35 7.78 -15.91
C LEU A 94 -2.47 7.66 -17.44
N GLY A 95 -3.51 6.97 -17.90
CA GLY A 95 -3.87 6.90 -19.31
C GLY A 95 -4.61 8.15 -19.79
N ALA A 96 -5.44 8.00 -20.81
CA ALA A 96 -6.30 9.08 -21.27
C ALA A 96 -7.33 9.44 -20.18
N MET A 97 -7.21 10.65 -19.62
CA MET A 97 -8.09 11.17 -18.59
C MET A 97 -9.15 12.08 -19.19
N ALA A 98 -10.33 12.10 -18.57
CA ALA A 98 -11.37 13.10 -18.83
C ALA A 98 -11.73 13.81 -17.53
N MET A 99 -12.24 15.03 -17.64
CA MET A 99 -12.75 15.81 -16.52
C MET A 99 -13.98 16.61 -16.90
N THR A 100 -14.77 16.96 -15.88
CA THR A 100 -15.79 18.00 -16.00
C THR A 100 -15.17 19.39 -15.82
N GLU A 101 -15.79 20.40 -16.43
CA GLU A 101 -15.40 21.82 -16.29
C GLU A 101 -16.55 22.62 -15.66
N MET A 102 -17.10 22.11 -14.55
CA MET A 102 -18.13 22.82 -13.81
C MET A 102 -17.53 23.97 -13.01
N GLY A 103 -18.24 25.10 -13.00
CA GLY A 103 -17.98 26.18 -12.06
C GLY A 103 -18.43 25.78 -10.66
N CYS A 104 -17.50 25.71 -9.71
CA CYS A 104 -17.84 25.36 -8.34
C CYS A 104 -18.29 26.62 -7.57
N ALA A 105 -18.94 26.40 -6.41
CA ALA A 105 -19.18 27.49 -5.47
C ALA A 105 -17.85 28.14 -5.05
N GLU A 106 -17.85 29.45 -4.78
CA GLU A 106 -16.64 30.23 -4.50
C GLU A 106 -15.67 29.58 -3.51
N PRO A 107 -16.10 29.00 -2.37
CA PRO A 107 -15.16 28.38 -1.44
C PRO A 107 -14.35 27.24 -2.07
N LEU A 108 -14.92 26.53 -3.04
CA LEU A 108 -14.30 25.37 -3.70
C LEU A 108 -13.44 25.76 -4.92
N MET A 109 -13.31 27.04 -5.24
CA MET A 109 -12.49 27.54 -6.35
C MET A 109 -11.27 28.35 -5.89
N ALA A 110 -11.07 28.51 -4.59
CA ALA A 110 -10.03 29.34 -3.99
C ALA A 110 -8.67 28.63 -3.90
#